data_AF-W1YEV3-F1
#
_entry.id   AF-W1YEV3-F1
#
_cell.length_a   1.000
_cell.length_b   1.000
_cell.length_c   1.000
_cell.angle_alpha   90.00
_cell.angle_beta   90.00
_cell.angle_gamma   90.00
#
_symmetry.space_group_name_H-M   'P 1'
#
loop_
_entity.id
_entity.type
_entity.pdbx_description
1 polymer ?
#
loop_
_entity_poly.entity_id
_entity_poly.type
_entity_poly.pdbx_seq_one_letter_code
_entity_poly.pdbx_strand_id
1 'polypeptide(L)' 'MYLSKPIQDLPKEPSSLCMFLRKHIEGSRIVKVEQINGDRIMCIQTDKLEMDGSITSTFIYVELMGKYSNC' A
#
# COMPACT_ATOMS: atom_id res chain seq x y z
N MET A 1 -2.83 -11.65 4.58
CA MET A 1 -2.46 -10.33 5.14
C MET A 1 -3.05 -10.24 6.54
N TYR A 2 -2.36 -9.61 7.50
CA TYR A 2 -2.84 -9.49 8.89
C TYR A 2 -2.39 -8.16 9.50
N LEU A 3 -3.13 -7.67 10.49
CA LEU A 3 -2.71 -6.53 11.31
C LEU A 3 -1.80 -7.03 12.44
N SER A 4 -0.63 -6.43 12.59
CA SER A 4 0.35 -6.80 13.60
C SER A 4 0.60 -5.66 14.59
N LYS A 5 1.18 -6.01 15.74
CA LYS A 5 1.81 -5.01 16.62
C LYS A 5 3.02 -4.39 15.91
N PRO A 6 3.42 -3.15 16.26
CA PRO A 6 4.61 -2.52 15.70
C PRO A 6 5.84 -3.41 15.86
N ILE A 7 6.63 -3.52 14.79
CA ILE A 7 7.90 -4.25 14.79
C ILE A 7 8.94 -3.38 15.49
N GLN A 8 9.72 -3.94 16.41
CA GLN A 8 10.74 -3.19 17.16
C GLN A 8 12.02 -2.95 16.35
N ASP A 9 12.45 -3.91 15.54
CA ASP A 9 13.69 -3.83 14.76
C ASP A 9 13.40 -3.45 13.30
N LEU A 10 13.19 -2.16 13.05
CA LEU A 10 13.10 -1.63 11.69
C LEU A 10 14.49 -1.61 11.03
N PRO A 11 14.58 -1.88 9.72
CA PRO A 11 15.83 -1.72 8.99
C PRO A 11 16.29 -0.25 9.09
N LYS A 12 17.60 -0.05 9.34
CA LYS A 12 18.20 1.28 9.52
C LYS A 12 18.03 2.17 8.29
N GLU A 13 18.17 1.56 7.11
CA GLU A 13 18.02 2.24 5.83
C GLU A 13 16.74 1.77 5.12
N PRO A 14 15.88 2.69 4.65
CA PRO A 14 14.68 2.31 3.91
C PRO A 14 15.05 1.77 2.52
N SER A 15 14.35 0.73 2.06
CA SER A 15 14.50 0.26 0.68
C SER A 15 13.94 1.27 -0.33
N SER A 16 14.38 1.20 -1.59
CA SER A 16 13.85 2.05 -2.67
C SER A 16 12.32 1.90 -2.83
N LEU A 17 11.79 0.68 -2.67
CA LEU A 17 10.35 0.43 -2.69
C LEU A 17 9.65 1.12 -1.52
N CYS A 18 10.20 1.04 -0.30
CA CYS A 18 9.65 1.73 0.86
C CYS A 18 9.56 3.24 0.64
N MET A 19 10.62 3.84 0.10
CA MET A 19 10.65 5.28 -0.22
C MET A 19 9.69 5.65 -1.35
N PHE A 20 9.57 4.80 -2.38
CA PHE A 20 8.59 4.99 -3.44
C PHE A 20 7.16 4.99 -2.91
N LEU A 21 6.81 4.02 -2.05
CA LEU A 21 5.50 3.96 -1.43
C LEU A 21 5.27 5.21 -0.56
N ARG A 22 6.20 5.57 0.34
CA ARG A 22 6.08 6.78 1.17
C ARG A 22 5.74 8.02 0.34
N LYS A 23 6.45 8.25 -0.77
CA LYS A 23 6.18 9.40 -1.65
C LYS A 23 4.71 9.49 -2.10
N HIS A 24 4.08 8.35 -2.42
CA HIS A 24 2.74 8.32 -3.01
C HIS A 24 1.63 8.15 -1.98
N ILE A 25 1.82 7.33 -0.94
CA ILE A 25 0.74 6.93 -0.03
C ILE A 25 0.87 7.50 1.39
N GLU A 26 2.02 8.08 1.75
CA GLU A 26 2.17 8.74 3.06
C GLU A 26 1.24 9.96 3.14
N GLY A 27 0.51 10.05 4.25
CA GLY A 27 -0.54 11.06 4.47
C GLY A 27 -1.85 10.82 3.71
N SER A 28 -1.96 9.73 2.93
CA SER A 28 -3.18 9.40 2.18
C SER A 28 -4.21 8.71 3.07
N ARG A 29 -5.50 8.89 2.73
CA ARG A 29 -6.61 8.22 3.39
C ARG A 29 -6.97 6.94 2.64
N ILE A 30 -7.09 5.82 3.35
CA ILE A 30 -7.65 4.58 2.76
C ILE A 30 -9.14 4.80 2.48
N VAL A 31 -9.52 4.60 1.23
CA VAL A 31 -10.91 4.74 0.73
C VAL A 31 -11.62 3.40 0.74
N LYS A 32 -10.94 2.37 0.25
CA LYS A 32 -11.51 1.04 0.03
C LYS A 32 -10.42 -0.02 0.15
N VAL A 33 -10.80 -1.16 0.72
CA VAL A 33 -10.02 -2.39 0.70
C VAL A 33 -10.93 -3.49 0.17
N GLU A 34 -10.52 -4.15 -0.91
CA GLU A 34 -11.34 -5.19 -1.52
C GLU A 34 -10.52 -6.35 -2.08
N GLN A 35 -11.19 -7.49 -2.22
CA GLN A 35 -10.66 -8.65 -2.93
C GLN A 35 -11.08 -8.57 -4.39
N ILE A 36 -10.14 -8.77 -5.30
CA ILE A 36 -10.42 -8.73 -6.74
C ILE A 36 -10.94 -10.09 -7.20
N ASN A 37 -12.14 -10.13 -7.78
CA ASN A 37 -12.73 -11.28 -8.46
C ASN A 37 -12.77 -12.61 -7.66
N GLY A 38 -12.66 -12.56 -6.33
CA GLY A 38 -12.53 -13.77 -5.50
C GLY A 38 -11.15 -14.44 -5.55
N ASP A 39 -10.18 -13.85 -6.25
CA ASP A 39 -8.79 -14.31 -6.31
C ASP A 39 -8.00 -13.90 -5.07
N ARG A 40 -6.79 -14.43 -4.92
CA ARG A 40 -5.85 -14.07 -3.85
C ARG A 40 -5.13 -12.74 -4.16
N ILE A 41 -5.88 -11.74 -4.61
CA ILE A 41 -5.40 -10.42 -4.96
C ILE A 41 -6.21 -9.41 -4.14
N MET A 42 -5.51 -8.59 -3.36
CA MET A 42 -6.11 -7.51 -2.58
C MET A 42 -5.80 -6.17 -3.24
N CYS A 43 -6.81 -5.32 -3.37
CA CYS A 43 -6.65 -3.94 -3.80
C CYS A 43 -6.94 -2.98 -2.64
N ILE A 44 -5.99 -2.10 -2.37
CA ILE A 44 -6.12 -1.01 -1.39
C ILE A 44 -6.11 0.30 -2.17
N GLN A 45 -7.25 0.99 -2.16
CA GLN A 45 -7.37 2.32 -2.72
C GLN A 45 -7.08 3.37 -1.64
N THR A 46 -6.23 4.34 -1.97
CA THR A 46 -5.90 5.47 -1.11
C THR A 46 -6.05 6.79 -1.87
N ASP A 47 -6.61 7.81 -1.24
CA ASP A 47 -6.71 9.15 -1.80
C ASP A 47 -5.81 10.13 -1.04
N LYS A 48 -5.11 10.97 -1.78
CA LYS A 48 -4.25 12.04 -1.25
C LYS A 48 -4.74 13.40 -1.75
N LEU A 49 -4.87 14.36 -0.84
CA LEU A 49 -5.12 15.75 -1.21
C LEU A 49 -3.78 16.39 -1.58
N GLU A 50 -3.67 16.87 -2.81
CA GLU A 50 -2.50 17.59 -3.31
C GLU A 50 -2.56 19.08 -2.95
N MET A 51 -1.42 19.77 -3.11
CA MET A 51 -1.31 21.19 -2.77
C MET A 51 -2.20 22.11 -3.61
N ASP A 52 -2.55 21.69 -4.83
CA ASP A 52 -3.46 22.42 -5.72
C ASP A 52 -4.95 22.13 -5.43
N GLY A 53 -5.23 21.32 -4.42
CA GLY A 53 -6.59 20.92 -4.03
C GLY A 53 -7.15 19.74 -4.83
N SER A 54 -6.39 19.18 -5.76
CA SER A 54 -6.78 17.96 -6.47
C SER A 54 -6.64 16.72 -5.59
N ILE A 55 -7.33 15.64 -5.97
CA ILE A 55 -7.24 14.35 -5.28
C ILE A 55 -6.51 13.37 -6.20
N THR A 56 -5.39 12.84 -5.71
CA THR A 56 -4.68 11.73 -6.34
C THR A 56 -5.13 10.41 -5.72
N SER A 57 -5.78 9.56 -6.51
CA SER A 57 -6.11 8.19 -6.11
C SER A 57 -4.99 7.22 -6.50
N THR A 58 -4.48 6.48 -5.54
CA THR A 58 -3.48 5.42 -5.72
C THR A 58 -4.09 4.06 -5.40
N PHE A 59 -3.82 3.05 -6.23
CA PHE A 59 -4.27 1.68 -6.06
C PHE A 59 -3.07 0.76 -5.81
N ILE A 60 -3.05 0.09 -4.66
CA ILE A 60 -2.01 -0.87 -4.31
C ILE A 60 -2.58 -2.27 -4.49
N TYR A 61 -1.97 -3.04 -5.39
CA TYR A 61 -2.34 -4.43 -5.63
C TYR A 61 -1.35 -5.35 -4.92
N VAL A 62 -1.87 -6.24 -4.08
CA VAL A 62 -1.08 -7.26 -3.39
C VAL A 62 -1.52 -8.63 -3.88
N GLU A 63 -0.61 -9.31 -4.57
CA GLU A 63 -0.83 -10.62 -5.19
C GLU A 63 -0.21 -11.71 -4.32
N LEU A 64 -1.02 -12.64 -3.82
CA LEU A 64 -0.57 -13.72 -2.95
C LEU A 64 -0.55 -15.05 -3.72
N MET A 65 0.59 -15.34 -4.35
CA MET A 65 0.79 -16.49 -5.24
C MET A 65 1.93 -17.41 -4.78
N GLY A 66 2.23 -17.43 -3.48
CA GLY A 66 3.33 -18.23 -2.92
C GLY A 66 4.68 -17.60 -3.26
N LYS A 67 5.56 -18.34 -3.97
CA LYS A 67 6.89 -17.84 -4.37
C LYS A 67 6.87 -16.72 -5.41
N TYR A 68 5.73 -16.51 -6.07
CA TYR A 68 5.52 -15.42 -7.04
C TYR A 68 4.64 -14.30 -6.46
N SER A 69 4.52 -14.21 -5.13
CA SER A 69 3.77 -13.12 -4.50
C SER A 69 4.45 -11.78 -4.76
N ASN A 70 3.68 -10.74 -5.01
CA ASN A 70 4.18 -9.40 -5.34
C ASN A 70 3.31 -8.30 -4.71
N CYS A 71 3.90 -7.12 -4.53
CA CYS A 71 3.25 -5.93 -3.99
C CYS A 71 3.85 -4.65 -4.56
#